data_AF-A0A422NJE2-F1
#
_entry.id   AF-A0A422NJE2-F1
#
_cell.length_a   1.000
_cell.length_b   1.000
_cell.length_c   1.000
_cell.angle_alpha   90.00
_cell.angle_beta   90.00
_cell.angle_gamma   90.00
#
_symmetry.space_group_name_H-M   'P 1'
#
loop_
_entity.id
_entity.type
_entity.pdbx_description
1 polymer ?
#
loop_
_entity_poly.entity_id
_entity_poly.type
_entity_poly.pdbx_seq_one_letter_code
_entity_poly.pdbx_strand_id
1 'polypeptide(L)'
;MINCPLRPVDVFGQPKTALGENLEPQRTWLEWVFMPRHKPLFYDFMANAKAGLTVALVNVPLSIALAIGSGATPGQGIVSCVWAGVIAAIFGSSHFNVIGPTGALSGLLASMVVLYGEGVLAPLALQAGLWMMLFFCFARIVSCGM
;
A
#
# COMPACT_ATOMS: atom_id res chain seq x y z
N MET A 1 -0.74 26.54 13.81
CA MET A 1 0.25 26.58 12.71
C MET A 1 1.35 25.62 13.11
N ILE A 2 1.17 24.36 12.71
CA ILE A 2 1.81 23.19 13.31
C ILE A 2 3.05 22.84 12.49
N ASN A 3 4.18 22.74 13.19
CA ASN A 3 5.48 22.20 12.79
C ASN A 3 5.45 21.32 11.53
N CYS A 4 5.90 21.87 10.40
CA CYS A 4 6.42 21.08 9.29
C CYS A 4 7.94 20.98 9.50
N PRO A 5 8.51 19.79 9.74
CA PRO A 5 9.96 19.68 9.78
C PRO A 5 10.49 20.02 8.39
N LEU A 6 11.14 21.18 8.29
CA LEU A 6 11.84 21.62 7.09
C LEU A 6 12.77 20.48 6.66
N ARG A 7 12.38 19.79 5.58
CA ARG A 7 13.23 18.80 4.95
C ARG A 7 14.50 19.54 4.52
N PRO A 8 15.70 19.05 4.85
CA PRO A 8 16.92 19.72 4.41
C PRO A 8 16.87 19.83 2.88
N VAL A 9 16.89 21.06 2.38
CA VAL A 9 17.02 21.35 0.96
C VAL A 9 18.47 21.77 0.70
N ASP A 10 19.02 21.41 -0.45
CA ASP A 10 20.31 21.97 -0.86
C ASP A 10 20.19 23.47 -1.19
N VAL A 11 21.33 24.11 -1.48
CA VAL A 11 21.42 25.50 -1.94
C VAL A 11 20.59 25.74 -3.23
N PHE A 12 20.23 24.69 -3.96
CA PHE A 12 19.42 24.72 -5.19
C PHE A 12 17.94 24.37 -4.94
N GLY A 13 17.50 24.21 -3.69
CA GLY A 13 16.12 23.89 -3.34
C GLY A 13 15.70 22.43 -3.57
N GLN A 14 16.63 21.53 -3.87
CA GLN A 14 16.36 20.09 -4.02
C GLN A 14 16.11 19.45 -2.65
N PRO A 15 15.02 18.68 -2.47
CA PRO A 15 14.78 17.97 -1.22
C PRO A 15 15.86 16.91 -0.98
N LYS A 16 16.40 16.85 0.24
CA LYS A 16 17.35 15.81 0.66
C LYS A 16 16.69 14.76 1.55
N THR A 17 17.25 13.56 1.54
CA THR A 17 16.89 12.50 2.50
C THR A 17 17.40 12.84 3.90
N ALA A 18 16.91 12.16 4.93
CA ALA A 18 17.42 12.31 6.31
C ALA A 18 18.92 11.90 6.46
N LEU A 19 19.51 11.30 5.42
CA LEU A 19 20.91 10.91 5.29
C LEU A 19 21.76 11.92 4.48
N GLY A 20 21.18 13.02 3.99
CA GLY A 20 21.92 14.07 3.27
C GLY A 20 22.15 13.82 1.78
N GLU A 21 21.59 12.75 1.22
CA GLU A 21 21.64 12.45 -0.21
C GLU A 21 20.61 13.30 -0.97
N ASN A 22 20.96 13.73 -2.18
CA ASN A 22 20.06 14.46 -3.07
C ASN A 22 18.97 13.50 -3.59
N LEU A 23 17.69 13.85 -3.43
CA LEU A 23 16.64 13.11 -4.13
C LEU A 23 16.71 13.48 -5.62
N GLU A 24 17.14 12.55 -6.46
CA GLU A 24 16.90 12.68 -7.89
C GLU A 24 15.39 12.60 -8.15
N PRO A 25 14.79 13.58 -8.86
CA PRO A 25 13.38 13.56 -9.17
C PRO A 25 13.10 12.39 -10.13
N GLN A 26 12.20 11.49 -9.74
CA GLN A 26 11.74 10.38 -10.57
C GLN A 26 11.12 10.93 -11.86
N ARG A 27 11.77 10.75 -13.00
CA ARG A 27 11.34 11.38 -14.27
C ARG A 27 10.46 10.46 -15.10
N THR A 28 10.56 9.14 -14.94
CA THR A 28 9.81 8.17 -15.76
C THR A 28 9.31 6.96 -14.97
N TRP A 29 8.22 6.34 -15.44
CA TRP A 29 7.70 5.08 -14.91
C TRP A 29 8.70 3.94 -14.98
N LEU A 30 9.52 3.90 -16.03
CA LEU A 30 10.55 2.88 -16.13
C LEU A 30 11.46 2.90 -14.90
N GLU A 31 11.79 4.07 -14.33
CA GLU A 31 12.55 4.17 -13.08
C GLU A 31 11.78 3.69 -11.84
N TRP A 32 10.44 3.73 -11.86
CA TRP A 32 9.57 3.22 -10.80
C TRP A 32 9.40 1.69 -10.87
N VAL A 33 9.11 1.14 -12.06
CA VAL A 33 9.00 -0.31 -12.27
C VAL A 33 10.37 -0.99 -12.15
N PHE A 34 11.42 -0.35 -12.63
CA PHE A 34 12.80 -0.82 -12.54
C PHE A 34 13.58 -0.10 -11.45
N MET A 35 12.92 0.33 -10.36
CA MET A 35 13.64 0.85 -9.20
C MET A 35 14.64 -0.23 -8.78
N PRO A 36 15.96 0.02 -8.94
CA PRO A 36 16.95 -1.02 -8.71
C PRO A 36 16.81 -1.43 -7.26
N ARG A 37 16.43 -2.68 -7.04
CA ARG A 37 16.37 -3.30 -5.71
C ARG A 37 17.81 -3.47 -5.25
N HIS A 38 18.42 -2.35 -4.86
CA HIS A 38 19.87 -2.17 -4.81
C HIS A 38 20.52 -2.93 -3.64
N LYS A 39 19.69 -3.46 -2.73
CA LYS A 39 20.11 -4.32 -1.64
C LYS A 39 19.63 -5.74 -1.91
N PRO A 40 20.51 -6.76 -1.84
CA PRO A 40 20.07 -8.14 -1.95
C PRO A 40 19.02 -8.43 -0.88
N LEU A 41 18.05 -9.30 -1.18
CA LEU A 41 16.92 -9.65 -0.32
C LEU A 41 17.33 -9.96 1.14
N PHE A 42 18.56 -10.45 1.32
CA PHE A 42 19.14 -10.90 2.57
C PHE A 42 20.08 -9.90 3.26
N TYR A 43 20.32 -8.71 2.71
CA TYR A 43 21.26 -7.73 3.29
C TYR A 43 20.91 -7.36 4.74
N ASP A 44 19.61 -7.23 5.04
CA ASP A 44 19.07 -6.88 6.36
C ASP A 44 17.98 -7.86 6.83
N PHE A 45 18.17 -9.17 6.63
CA PHE A 45 17.13 -10.18 6.91
C PHE A 45 16.56 -10.10 8.33
N MET A 46 17.43 -9.96 9.34
CA MET A 46 16.99 -9.95 10.74
C MET A 46 16.21 -8.69 11.12
N ALA A 47 16.56 -7.52 10.56
CA ALA A 47 15.82 -6.29 10.77
C ALA A 47 14.46 -6.32 10.06
N ASN A 48 14.43 -6.80 8.82
CA ASN A 48 13.19 -6.96 8.05
C ASN A 48 12.25 -8.01 8.67
N ALA A 49 12.79 -9.11 9.22
CA ALA A 49 12.00 -10.13 9.91
C ALA A 49 11.37 -9.60 11.19
N LYS A 50 12.12 -8.83 12.01
CA LYS A 50 11.59 -8.20 13.23
C LYS A 50 10.48 -7.20 12.91
N ALA A 51 10.70 -6.33 11.92
CA ALA A 51 9.69 -5.36 11.48
C ALA A 51 8.46 -6.04 10.84
N GLY A 52 8.67 -7.09 10.04
CA GLY A 52 7.57 -7.88 9.46
C GLY A 52 6.73 -8.58 10.52
N LEU A 53 7.37 -9.14 11.55
CA LEU A 53 6.68 -9.80 12.65
C LEU A 53 5.82 -8.82 13.46
N THR A 54 6.32 -7.64 13.79
CA THR A 54 5.55 -6.64 14.54
C THR A 54 4.32 -6.17 13.75
N VAL A 55 4.49 -5.93 12.44
CA VAL A 55 3.39 -5.58 11.55
C VAL A 55 2.38 -6.72 11.45
N ALA A 56 2.83 -7.97 11.26
CA ALA A 56 1.94 -9.13 11.16
C ALA A 56 1.08 -9.31 12.42
N LEU A 57 1.68 -9.16 13.61
CA LEU A 57 0.97 -9.27 14.89
C LEU A 57 -0.13 -8.22 15.07
N VAL A 58 0.04 -7.02 14.52
CA VAL A 58 -1.00 -5.97 14.56
C VAL A 58 -2.02 -6.16 13.42
N ASN A 59 -1.56 -6.57 12.24
CA ASN A 59 -2.37 -6.67 11.04
C ASN A 59 -3.42 -7.79 11.12
N VAL A 60 -3.06 -8.95 11.67
CA VAL A 60 -3.97 -10.10 11.80
C VAL A 60 -5.22 -9.76 12.66
N PRO A 61 -5.09 -9.30 13.92
CA PRO A 61 -6.26 -8.97 14.73
C PRO A 61 -7.05 -7.78 14.17
N LEU A 62 -6.36 -6.80 13.59
CA LEU A 62 -7.01 -5.65 12.95
C LEU A 62 -7.89 -6.09 11.77
N SER A 63 -7.39 -7.00 10.92
CA SER A 63 -8.17 -7.53 9.79
C SER A 63 -9.41 -8.29 10.22
N ILE A 64 -9.30 -9.10 11.29
CA ILE A 64 -10.44 -9.84 11.84
C ILE A 64 -11.50 -8.85 12.37
N ALA A 65 -11.08 -7.83 13.11
CA ALA A 65 -11.97 -6.82 13.66
C ALA A 65 -12.72 -6.05 12.55
N LEU A 66 -12.02 -5.65 11.49
CA LEU A 66 -12.62 -4.94 10.35
C LEU A 66 -13.49 -5.85 9.48
N ALA A 67 -13.16 -7.14 9.34
CA ALA A 67 -14.02 -8.08 8.65
C ALA A 67 -15.39 -8.22 9.35
N ILE A 68 -15.38 -8.39 10.68
CA ILE A 68 -16.62 -8.45 11.48
C ILE A 68 -17.36 -7.11 11.40
N GLY A 69 -16.64 -5.98 11.49
CA GLY A 69 -17.22 -4.65 11.39
C GLY A 69 -17.82 -4.31 10.03
N SER A 70 -17.34 -4.94 8.95
CA SER A 70 -17.90 -4.79 7.59
C SER A 70 -19.00 -5.81 7.26
N GLY A 71 -19.36 -6.69 8.19
CA GLY A 71 -20.39 -7.72 7.98
C GLY A 71 -19.90 -8.97 7.25
N ALA A 72 -18.57 -9.18 7.16
CA ALA A 72 -17.94 -10.35 6.58
C ALA A 72 -17.54 -11.37 7.66
N THR A 73 -17.24 -12.60 7.24
CA THR A 73 -16.79 -13.65 8.18
C THR A 73 -15.32 -13.42 8.62
N PRO A 74 -14.94 -13.81 9.85
CA PRO A 74 -13.55 -13.70 10.32
C PRO A 74 -12.55 -14.42 9.41
N GLY A 75 -12.95 -15.54 8.80
CA GLY A 75 -12.13 -16.29 7.85
C GLY A 75 -11.77 -15.47 6.62
N GLN A 76 -12.72 -14.70 6.07
CA GLN A 76 -12.46 -13.80 4.94
C GLN A 76 -11.45 -12.69 5.32
N GLY A 77 -11.50 -12.19 6.57
CA GLY A 77 -10.52 -11.23 7.08
C GLY A 77 -9.10 -11.78 7.09
N ILE A 78 -8.91 -13.02 7.52
CA ILE A 78 -7.58 -13.67 7.56
C ILE A 78 -7.07 -13.91 6.14
N VAL A 79 -7.92 -14.45 5.26
CA VAL A 79 -7.54 -14.71 3.86
C VAL A 79 -7.15 -13.39 3.17
N SER A 80 -7.92 -12.33 3.39
CA SER A 80 -7.66 -11.02 2.80
C SER A 80 -6.32 -10.42 3.24
N CYS A 81 -5.98 -10.45 4.53
CA CYS A 81 -4.74 -9.83 5.00
C CYS A 81 -3.49 -10.59 4.54
N VAL A 82 -3.56 -11.91 4.42
CA VAL A 82 -2.46 -12.73 3.88
C VAL A 82 -2.23 -12.40 2.39
N TRP A 83 -3.28 -12.43 1.58
CA TRP A 83 -3.17 -12.12 0.15
C TRP A 83 -2.75 -10.66 -0.10
N ALA A 84 -3.30 -9.72 0.67
CA ALA A 84 -2.91 -8.32 0.58
C ALA A 84 -1.41 -8.13 0.86
N GLY A 85 -0.87 -8.78 1.90
CA GLY A 85 0.56 -8.73 2.24
C GLY A 85 1.45 -9.34 1.17
N VAL A 86 1.08 -10.49 0.60
CA VAL A 86 1.84 -11.16 -0.47
C VAL A 86 1.88 -10.31 -1.74
N ILE A 87 0.71 -9.82 -2.19
CA ILE A 87 0.62 -8.97 -3.38
C ILE A 87 1.43 -7.68 -3.17
N ALA A 88 1.30 -7.07 -2.00
CA ALA A 88 2.03 -5.87 -1.65
C ALA A 88 3.56 -6.05 -1.63
N ALA A 89 4.05 -7.20 -1.17
CA ALA A 89 5.48 -7.48 -1.16
C ALA A 89 6.08 -7.61 -2.57
N ILE A 90 5.26 -7.98 -3.56
CA ILE A 90 5.66 -8.14 -4.96
C ILE A 90 5.52 -6.82 -5.73
N PHE A 91 4.40 -6.12 -5.57
CA PHE A 91 4.03 -4.93 -6.35
C PHE A 91 4.21 -3.61 -5.59
N GLY A 92 4.83 -3.64 -4.41
CA GLY A 92 5.01 -2.46 -3.56
C GLY A 92 6.01 -1.45 -4.14
N SER A 93 5.62 -0.18 -4.17
CA SER A 93 6.44 0.93 -4.67
C SER A 93 7.63 1.30 -3.78
N SER A 94 7.62 0.95 -2.49
CA SER A 94 8.60 1.43 -1.52
C SER A 94 9.04 0.32 -0.58
N HIS A 95 10.33 0.33 -0.24
CA HIS A 95 10.95 -0.64 0.68
C HIS A 95 10.36 -0.60 2.10
N PHE A 96 9.72 0.50 2.50
CA PHE A 96 9.14 0.69 3.83
C PHE A 96 7.61 0.82 3.78
N ASN A 97 6.98 0.34 2.71
CA ASN A 97 5.53 0.38 2.59
C ASN A 97 4.89 -0.68 3.48
N VAL A 98 3.90 -0.27 4.28
CA VAL A 98 3.11 -1.18 5.12
C VAL A 98 1.71 -1.26 4.53
N ILE A 99 1.31 -2.44 4.11
CA ILE A 99 -0.04 -2.71 3.63
C ILE A 99 -0.83 -3.37 4.75
N GLY A 100 -2.00 -2.81 5.03
CA GLY A 100 -2.96 -3.34 5.99
C GLY A 100 -4.40 -2.99 5.58
N PRO A 101 -5.40 -3.60 6.23
CA PRO A 101 -6.80 -3.33 6.00
C PRO A 101 -7.15 -1.92 6.49
N THR A 102 -7.80 -1.13 5.63
CA THR A 102 -8.12 0.26 5.93
C THR A 102 -9.49 0.36 6.59
N GLY A 103 -9.53 0.86 7.84
CA GLY A 103 -10.77 1.02 8.59
C GLY A 103 -11.82 1.91 7.91
N ALA A 104 -11.38 2.95 7.18
CA ALA A 104 -12.27 3.83 6.44
C ALA A 104 -13.10 3.10 5.37
N LEU A 105 -12.53 2.07 4.73
CA LEU A 105 -13.23 1.25 3.74
C LEU A 105 -14.21 0.26 4.40
N SER A 106 -13.87 -0.24 5.59
CA SER A 106 -14.71 -1.20 6.33
C SER A 106 -16.12 -0.65 6.60
N GLY A 107 -16.23 0.63 6.96
CA GLY A 107 -17.53 1.27 7.19
C GLY A 107 -18.38 1.40 5.91
N LEU A 108 -17.74 1.66 4.77
CA LEU A 108 -18.40 1.68 3.46
C LEU A 108 -18.87 0.27 3.06
N LEU A 109 -18.06 -0.76 3.32
CA LEU A 109 -18.44 -2.14 3.02
C LEU A 109 -19.60 -2.60 3.90
N ALA A 110 -19.64 -2.19 5.17
CA ALA A 110 -20.75 -2.49 6.08
C ALA A 110 -22.11 -2.03 5.52
N SER A 111 -22.18 -0.80 4.99
CA SER A 111 -23.42 -0.30 4.41
C SER A 111 -23.82 -1.06 3.14
N MET A 112 -22.85 -1.48 2.32
CA MET A 112 -23.12 -2.30 1.14
C MET A 112 -23.61 -3.70 1.49
N VAL A 113 -23.06 -4.32 2.55
CA VAL A 113 -23.51 -5.63 3.03
C VAL A 113 -24.92 -5.58 3.59
N VAL A 114 -25.30 -4.50 4.28
CA VAL A 114 -26.67 -4.29 4.74
C VAL A 114 -27.67 -4.19 3.58
N LEU A 115 -27.27 -3.61 2.45
CA LEU A 115 -28.13 -3.42 1.28
C LEU A 115 -28.19 -4.64 0.34
N TYR A 116 -27.07 -5.33 0.13
CA TYR A 116 -26.91 -6.36 -0.92
C TYR A 116 -26.49 -7.74 -0.39
N GLY A 117 -26.25 -7.88 0.92
CA GLY A 117 -25.75 -9.10 1.55
C GLY A 117 -24.24 -9.29 1.43
N GLU A 118 -23.72 -10.33 2.08
CA GLU A 118 -22.27 -10.62 2.15
C GLU A 118 -21.65 -11.05 0.80
N GLY A 119 -22.46 -11.57 -0.13
CA GLY A 119 -21.99 -12.02 -1.44
C GLY A 119 -21.42 -10.90 -2.32
N VAL A 120 -21.68 -9.63 -1.96
CA VAL A 120 -21.28 -8.45 -2.74
C VAL A 120 -19.80 -8.09 -2.56
N LEU A 121 -19.14 -8.52 -1.48
CA LEU A 121 -17.77 -8.09 -1.17
C LEU A 121 -16.75 -8.52 -2.23
N ALA A 122 -16.80 -9.77 -2.69
CA ALA A 122 -15.87 -10.31 -3.68
C ALA A 122 -15.99 -9.63 -5.05
N PRO A 123 -17.19 -9.50 -5.66
CA PRO A 123 -17.33 -8.78 -6.94
C PRO A 123 -16.99 -7.29 -6.80
N LEU A 124 -17.29 -6.64 -5.68
CA LEU A 124 -16.87 -5.26 -5.42
C LEU A 124 -15.35 -5.11 -5.42
N ALA A 125 -14.63 -6.02 -4.75
CA ALA A 125 -13.17 -5.99 -4.71
C ALA A 125 -12.55 -6.17 -6.11
N LEU A 126 -13.09 -7.11 -6.91
CA LEU A 126 -12.65 -7.31 -8.29
C LEU A 126 -12.92 -6.07 -9.15
N GLN A 127 -14.11 -5.48 -9.04
CA GLN A 127 -14.49 -4.29 -9.78
C GLN A 127 -13.60 -3.08 -9.41
N ALA A 128 -13.32 -2.89 -8.12
CA ALA A 128 -12.43 -1.84 -7.64
C ALA A 128 -11.01 -2.02 -8.20
N GLY A 129 -10.49 -3.26 -8.20
CA GLY A 129 -9.19 -3.58 -8.80
C GLY A 129 -9.13 -3.28 -10.30
N LEU A 130 -10.19 -3.62 -11.05
CA LEU A 130 -10.31 -3.29 -12.47
C LEU A 130 -10.31 -1.78 -12.73
N TRP A 131 -11.07 -1.01 -11.94
CA TRP A 131 -11.07 0.45 -12.05
C TRP A 131 -9.69 1.05 -11.74
N MET A 132 -9.00 0.54 -10.72
CA MET A 132 -7.64 0.99 -10.40
C MET A 132 -6.66 0.70 -11.54
N MET A 133 -6.72 -0.49 -12.14
CA MET A 133 -5.87 -0.84 -13.28
C MET A 133 -6.17 0.02 -14.51
N LEU A 134 -7.45 0.29 -14.79
CA LEU A 134 -7.87 1.13 -15.91
C LEU A 134 -7.43 2.59 -15.71
N PHE A 135 -7.61 3.13 -14.51
CA PHE A 135 -7.15 4.48 -14.18
C PHE A 135 -5.63 4.59 -14.25
N PHE A 136 -4.91 3.59 -13.76
CA PHE A 136 -3.46 3.53 -13.88
C PHE A 136 -3.06 3.56 -15.37
N CYS A 137 -3.57 2.65 -16.20
CA CYS A 137 -3.28 2.63 -17.63
C CYS A 137 -3.62 3.96 -18.34
N PHE A 138 -4.76 4.57 -18.03
CA PHE A 138 -5.16 5.85 -18.61
C PHE A 138 -4.22 6.98 -18.20
N ALA A 139 -3.93 7.12 -16.90
CA ALA A 139 -3.00 8.12 -16.39
C ALA A 139 -1.59 7.95 -17.00
N ARG A 140 -1.17 6.70 -17.25
CA ARG A 140 0.09 6.38 -17.92
C ARG A 140 0.09 6.83 -19.39
N ILE A 141 -0.99 6.59 -20.13
CA ILE A 141 -1.12 7.02 -21.54
C ILE A 141 -1.07 8.55 -21.64
N VAL A 142 -1.81 9.25 -20.78
CA VAL A 142 -1.84 10.72 -20.79
C VAL A 142 -0.47 11.32 -20.43
N SER A 143 0.22 10.75 -19.44
CA SER A 143 1.56 11.24 -19.03
C SER A 143 2.65 10.99 -20.07
N CYS A 144 2.45 10.11 -21.04
CA CYS A 144 3.44 9.82 -22.10
C CYS A 144 3.17 10.62 -23.39
N GLY A 145 2.03 11.32 -23.47
CA GLY A 145 1.64 12.16 -24.60
C GLY A 145 1.88 13.66 -24.40
N MET A 146 2.41 14.06 -23.23
CA MET A 146 2.89 15.41 -22.90
C MET A 146 4.42 15.38 -22.77
#